data_AF-A0A8H9HUP8-F1
#
_entry.id   AF-A0A8H9HUP8-F1
#
_cell.length_a   1.000
_cell.length_b   1.000
_cell.length_c   1.000
_cell.angle_alpha   90.00
_cell.angle_beta   90.00
_cell.angle_gamma   90.00
#
_symmetry.space_group_name_H-M   'P 1'
#
loop_
_entity.id
_entity.type
_entity.pdbx_description
1 polymer ?
#
loop_
_entity_poly.entity_id
_entity_poly.type
_entity_poly.pdbx_seq_one_letter_code
_entity_poly.pdbx_strand_id
1 'polypeptide(L)'
;MLPGAEIVLAGERAGRTVHDGVGGLGLVATHARAEVRAADVLLVPGGPGARRGVADPALLEWIGAVHATTRWTASVCTGALLLGAAGLLTGKVATTHWSAVRELQSYGAVYTPERVVTHPGDRLVIGAGVSAGIDLALTLAARLASPAHAQAYQLALEYDPRPPYDAGALAKAPAEAKALLGVADGWGGGIAGTGGTPPGRGA
;
A
#
# COMPACT_ATOMS: atom_id res chain seq x y z
N MET A 1 -6.10 -8.08 17.91
CA MET A 1 -7.12 -8.33 16.86
C MET A 1 -8.36 -7.54 17.22
N LEU A 2 -8.95 -6.82 16.25
CA LEU A 2 -10.28 -6.23 16.44
C LEU A 2 -11.27 -7.35 16.78
N PRO A 3 -12.05 -7.25 17.87
CA PRO A 3 -12.97 -8.32 18.25
C PRO A 3 -13.92 -8.68 17.10
N GLY A 4 -13.98 -9.97 16.74
CA GLY A 4 -14.83 -10.48 15.66
C GLY A 4 -14.32 -10.23 14.24
N ALA A 5 -13.13 -9.66 14.06
CA ALA A 5 -12.57 -9.45 12.72
C ALA A 5 -12.07 -10.75 12.09
N GLU A 6 -12.48 -10.97 10.85
CA GLU A 6 -11.93 -12.02 9.96
C GLU A 6 -10.93 -11.40 8.99
N ILE A 7 -9.82 -12.09 8.72
CA ILE A 7 -8.81 -11.67 7.74
C ILE A 7 -8.88 -12.60 6.53
N VAL A 8 -9.21 -12.01 5.38
CA VAL A 8 -9.21 -12.69 4.09
C VAL A 8 -8.03 -12.22 3.25
N LEU A 9 -7.22 -13.16 2.77
CA LEU A 9 -6.16 -12.91 1.79
C LEU A 9 -6.70 -13.27 0.40
N ALA A 10 -7.27 -12.27 -0.28
CA ALA A 10 -7.82 -12.45 -1.62
C ALA A 10 -6.71 -12.45 -2.68
N GLY A 11 -6.61 -13.53 -3.45
CA GLY A 11 -5.72 -13.65 -4.60
C GLY A 11 -6.47 -13.96 -5.88
N GLU A 12 -5.78 -14.11 -7.01
CA GLU A 12 -6.42 -14.53 -8.27
C GLU A 12 -7.18 -15.86 -8.13
N ARG A 13 -6.64 -16.79 -7.35
CA ARG A 13 -7.24 -18.10 -7.01
C ARG A 13 -6.90 -18.46 -5.56
N ALA A 14 -7.83 -19.12 -4.86
CA ALA A 14 -7.58 -19.68 -3.54
C ALA A 14 -6.46 -20.75 -3.58
N GLY A 15 -5.72 -20.89 -2.48
CA GLY A 15 -4.62 -21.86 -2.33
C GLY A 15 -3.35 -21.49 -3.10
N ARG A 16 -3.35 -20.48 -3.96
CA ARG A 16 -2.16 -20.04 -4.68
C ARG A 16 -1.20 -19.34 -3.71
N THR A 17 0.07 -19.76 -3.74
CA THR A 17 1.15 -19.02 -3.05
C THR A 17 1.60 -17.85 -3.93
N VAL A 18 1.59 -16.66 -3.35
CA VAL A 18 2.15 -15.44 -3.93
C VAL A 18 3.46 -15.14 -3.20
N HIS A 19 4.54 -15.02 -3.96
CA HIS A 19 5.84 -14.71 -3.40
C HIS A 19 6.07 -13.21 -3.30
N ASP A 20 6.93 -12.82 -2.35
CA ASP A 20 7.46 -11.45 -2.28
C ASP A 20 8.27 -11.09 -3.54
N GLY A 21 8.70 -9.83 -3.63
CA GLY A 21 9.42 -9.33 -4.81
C GLY A 21 10.77 -10.00 -5.08
N VAL A 22 11.29 -10.78 -4.13
CA VAL A 22 12.63 -11.41 -4.21
C VAL A 22 12.57 -12.95 -4.14
N GLY A 23 11.38 -13.53 -4.00
CA GLY A 23 11.14 -14.98 -3.95
C GLY A 23 11.37 -15.66 -2.60
N GLY A 24 11.66 -14.91 -1.53
CA GLY A 24 12.07 -15.46 -0.24
C GLY A 24 10.90 -15.83 0.68
N LEU A 25 9.81 -15.06 0.62
CA LEU A 25 8.59 -15.27 1.41
C LEU A 25 7.42 -15.63 0.50
N GLY A 26 6.58 -16.57 0.92
CA GLY A 26 5.32 -16.93 0.27
C GLY A 26 4.11 -16.68 1.18
N LEU A 27 3.05 -16.08 0.63
CA LEU A 27 1.75 -15.95 1.28
C LEU A 27 0.71 -16.75 0.50
N VAL A 28 -0.14 -17.49 1.19
CA VAL A 28 -1.21 -18.27 0.57
C VAL A 28 -2.47 -17.42 0.50
N ALA A 29 -3.03 -17.27 -0.70
CA ALA A 29 -4.35 -16.68 -0.87
C ALA A 29 -5.41 -17.60 -0.25
N THR A 30 -6.12 -17.13 0.78
CA THR A 30 -7.15 -17.93 1.44
C THR A 30 -8.42 -18.02 0.60
N HIS A 31 -8.68 -17.01 -0.24
CA HIS A 31 -9.85 -16.94 -1.11
C HIS A 31 -9.48 -16.49 -2.52
N ALA A 32 -10.26 -16.89 -3.51
CA ALA A 32 -10.21 -16.27 -4.82
C ALA A 32 -10.90 -14.89 -4.73
N ARG A 33 -10.34 -13.87 -5.39
CA ARG A 33 -10.88 -12.51 -5.37
C ARG A 33 -12.34 -12.48 -5.83
N ALA A 34 -12.70 -13.33 -6.79
CA ALA A 34 -14.06 -13.44 -7.31
C ALA A 34 -15.10 -13.93 -6.27
N GLU A 35 -14.65 -14.54 -5.17
CA GLU A 35 -15.50 -14.98 -4.06
C GLU A 35 -15.76 -13.82 -3.08
N VAL A 36 -14.88 -12.82 -3.05
CA VAL A 36 -14.98 -11.65 -2.17
C VAL A 36 -15.78 -10.56 -2.87
N ARG A 37 -17.05 -10.45 -2.50
CA ARG A 37 -17.99 -9.44 -3.06
C ARG A 37 -18.21 -8.24 -2.15
N ALA A 38 -17.88 -8.35 -0.87
CA ALA A 38 -17.99 -7.29 0.11
C ALA A 38 -16.93 -7.44 1.20
N ALA A 39 -16.56 -6.32 1.84
CA ALA A 39 -15.68 -6.30 3.00
C ALA A 39 -15.92 -5.03 3.82
N ASP A 40 -15.82 -5.09 5.15
CA ASP A 40 -15.78 -3.87 5.97
C ASP A 40 -14.56 -3.01 5.65
N VAL A 41 -13.41 -3.66 5.45
CA VAL A 41 -12.13 -3.04 5.12
C VAL A 41 -11.53 -3.74 3.91
N LEU A 42 -11.32 -3.00 2.82
CA LEU A 42 -10.48 -3.43 1.71
C LEU A 42 -9.08 -2.84 1.90
N LEU A 43 -8.04 -3.67 2.03
CA LEU A 43 -6.65 -3.21 2.07
C LEU A 43 -5.92 -3.63 0.79
N VAL A 44 -5.48 -2.66 0.00
CA VAL A 44 -4.72 -2.88 -1.23
C VAL A 44 -3.22 -2.66 -0.97
N PRO A 45 -2.40 -3.74 -0.93
CA PRO A 45 -0.97 -3.61 -0.67
C PRO A 45 -0.21 -3.11 -1.91
N GLY A 46 1.01 -2.64 -1.69
CA GLY A 46 1.93 -2.22 -2.75
C GLY A 46 2.86 -3.32 -3.25
N GLY A 47 3.98 -2.91 -3.84
CA GLY A 47 5.01 -3.77 -4.42
C GLY A 47 4.90 -3.89 -5.95
N PRO A 48 5.78 -4.71 -6.56
CA PRO A 48 5.82 -4.91 -8.01
C PRO A 48 4.49 -5.45 -8.59
N GLY A 49 3.77 -6.25 -7.80
CA GLY A 49 2.45 -6.77 -8.18
C GLY A 49 1.42 -5.65 -8.40
N ALA A 50 1.40 -4.63 -7.54
CA ALA A 50 0.49 -3.49 -7.69
C ALA A 50 0.78 -2.68 -8.96
N ARG A 51 2.07 -2.45 -9.27
CA ARG A 51 2.48 -1.76 -10.51
C ARG A 51 2.08 -2.53 -11.77
N ARG A 52 2.14 -3.87 -11.76
CA ARG A 52 1.64 -4.69 -12.87
C ARG A 52 0.11 -4.70 -12.93
N GLY A 53 -0.55 -4.71 -11.78
CA GLY A 53 -2.00 -4.81 -11.66
C GLY A 53 -2.76 -3.60 -12.20
N VAL A 54 -2.12 -2.42 -12.35
CA VAL A 54 -2.78 -1.26 -12.99
C VAL A 54 -3.17 -1.53 -14.45
N ALA A 55 -2.58 -2.55 -15.09
CA ALA A 55 -2.91 -2.98 -16.44
C ALA A 55 -3.92 -4.15 -16.49
N ASP A 56 -4.50 -4.56 -15.35
CA ASP A 56 -5.52 -5.62 -15.26
C ASP A 56 -6.91 -4.98 -15.02
N PRO A 57 -7.74 -4.80 -16.06
CA PRO A 57 -9.06 -4.18 -15.92
C PRO A 57 -9.98 -4.96 -14.96
N ALA A 58 -9.88 -6.29 -14.92
CA ALA A 58 -10.72 -7.11 -14.06
C ALA A 58 -10.36 -6.94 -12.57
N LEU A 59 -9.07 -6.70 -12.27
CA LEU A 59 -8.64 -6.33 -10.93
C LEU A 59 -9.17 -4.94 -10.55
N LEU A 60 -9.06 -3.96 -11.45
CA LEU A 60 -9.53 -2.58 -11.18
C LEU A 60 -11.04 -2.52 -10.98
N GLU A 61 -11.81 -3.23 -11.81
CA GLU A 61 -13.26 -3.36 -11.67
C GLU A 61 -13.63 -4.02 -10.34
N TRP A 62 -12.93 -5.10 -9.96
CA TRP A 62 -13.15 -5.76 -8.68
C TRP A 62 -12.86 -4.84 -7.48
N ILE A 63 -11.77 -4.05 -7.54
CA ILE A 63 -11.44 -3.05 -6.52
C ILE A 63 -12.58 -2.03 -6.40
N GLY A 64 -13.08 -1.49 -7.52
CA GLY A 64 -14.20 -0.55 -7.54
C GLY A 64 -15.48 -1.15 -6.95
N ALA A 65 -15.81 -2.39 -7.32
CA ALA A 65 -16.98 -3.10 -6.82
C ALA A 65 -16.93 -3.34 -5.31
N VAL A 66 -15.80 -3.83 -4.79
CA VAL A 66 -15.63 -4.06 -3.35
C VAL A 66 -15.59 -2.74 -2.59
N HIS A 67 -14.89 -1.72 -3.10
CA HIS A 67 -14.83 -0.37 -2.51
C HIS A 67 -16.23 0.17 -2.19
N ALA A 68 -17.19 0.00 -3.11
CA ALA A 68 -18.58 0.46 -2.94
C ALA A 68 -19.28 -0.15 -1.72
N THR A 69 -18.85 -1.33 -1.25
CA THR A 69 -19.41 -2.01 -0.07
C THR A 69 -18.69 -1.68 1.24
N THR A 70 -17.50 -1.08 1.17
CA THR A 70 -16.62 -0.93 2.34
C THR A 70 -17.02 0.18 3.29
N ARG A 71 -16.72 -0.01 4.58
CA ARG A 71 -16.64 1.09 5.55
C ARG A 71 -15.34 1.86 5.35
N TRP A 72 -14.25 1.16 5.02
CA TRP A 72 -12.95 1.76 4.69
C TRP A 72 -12.29 1.01 3.53
N THR A 73 -11.75 1.76 2.57
CA THR A 73 -10.80 1.28 1.58
C THR A 73 -9.45 1.90 1.85
N ALA A 74 -8.47 1.06 2.09
CA ALA A 74 -7.12 1.45 2.41
C ALA A 74 -6.13 0.97 1.36
N SER A 75 -5.02 1.70 1.23
CA SER A 75 -3.85 1.19 0.53
C SER A 75 -2.57 1.59 1.22
N VAL A 76 -1.51 0.84 0.96
CA VAL A 76 -0.17 1.14 1.46
C VAL A 76 0.80 1.12 0.29
N CYS A 77 1.80 2.00 0.31
CA CYS A 77 2.88 2.02 -0.67
C CYS A 77 2.30 2.21 -2.08
N THR A 78 2.77 1.45 -3.07
CA THR A 78 2.26 1.53 -4.44
C THR A 78 0.86 0.94 -4.64
N GLY A 79 0.19 0.46 -3.59
CA GLY A 79 -1.22 0.03 -3.67
C GLY A 79 -2.15 1.19 -4.04
N ALA A 80 -1.76 2.42 -3.70
CA ALA A 80 -2.48 3.63 -4.10
C ALA A 80 -2.56 3.80 -5.63
N LEU A 81 -1.63 3.21 -6.40
CA LEU A 81 -1.68 3.24 -7.86
C LEU A 81 -2.87 2.46 -8.41
N LEU A 82 -3.24 1.34 -7.78
CA LEU A 82 -4.42 0.57 -8.15
C LEU A 82 -5.71 1.34 -7.85
N LEU A 83 -5.77 2.03 -6.71
CA LEU A 83 -6.91 2.89 -6.38
C LEU A 83 -7.02 4.08 -7.35
N GLY A 84 -5.89 4.68 -7.73
CA GLY A 84 -5.83 5.73 -8.76
C GLY A 84 -6.29 5.22 -10.13
N ALA A 85 -5.76 4.09 -10.57
CA ALA A 85 -6.14 3.47 -11.85
C ALA A 85 -7.63 3.03 -11.88
N ALA A 86 -8.20 2.66 -10.73
CA ALA A 86 -9.63 2.40 -10.58
C ALA A 86 -10.49 3.69 -10.51
N GLY A 87 -9.89 4.87 -10.67
CA GLY A 87 -10.58 6.17 -10.68
C GLY A 87 -10.96 6.71 -9.30
N LEU A 88 -10.55 6.05 -8.21
CA LEU A 88 -10.99 6.39 -6.85
C LEU A 88 -10.27 7.61 -6.27
N LEU A 89 -9.14 8.02 -6.85
CA LEU A 89 -8.28 9.10 -6.32
C LEU A 89 -8.29 10.39 -7.16
N THR A 90 -9.08 10.47 -8.22
CA THR A 90 -9.16 11.66 -9.08
C THR A 90 -9.56 12.90 -8.28
N GLY A 91 -8.71 13.94 -8.30
CA GLY A 91 -8.91 15.18 -7.57
C GLY A 91 -8.74 15.08 -6.05
N LYS A 92 -8.37 13.92 -5.51
CA LYS A 92 -8.20 13.70 -4.07
C LYS A 92 -6.74 13.84 -3.67
N VAL A 93 -6.51 14.39 -2.47
CA VAL A 93 -5.18 14.40 -1.86
C VAL A 93 -4.80 12.97 -1.47
N ALA A 94 -3.65 12.45 -1.90
CA ALA A 94 -3.24 11.09 -1.56
C ALA A 94 -1.73 10.97 -1.41
N THR A 95 -1.28 9.95 -0.69
CA THR A 95 0.14 9.58 -0.59
C THR A 95 0.39 8.24 -1.29
N THR A 96 1.65 7.85 -1.42
CA THR A 96 2.08 6.55 -2.00
C THR A 96 3.52 6.28 -1.56
N HIS A 97 4.16 5.24 -2.11
CA HIS A 97 5.60 5.12 -2.00
C HIS A 97 6.29 6.30 -2.69
N TRP A 98 7.35 6.87 -2.08
CA TRP A 98 8.06 8.03 -2.63
C TRP A 98 8.47 7.82 -4.11
N SER A 99 8.80 6.58 -4.51
CA SER A 99 9.12 6.17 -5.91
C SER A 99 7.99 6.10 -6.91
N ALA A 100 6.77 6.43 -6.51
CA ALA A 100 5.58 6.31 -7.34
C ALA A 100 4.73 7.58 -7.42
N VAL A 101 5.28 8.73 -7.02
CA VAL A 101 4.56 10.02 -7.00
C VAL A 101 4.05 10.41 -8.39
N ARG A 102 4.88 10.29 -9.44
CA ARG A 102 4.44 10.66 -10.81
C ARG A 102 3.34 9.75 -11.32
N GLU A 103 3.47 8.46 -11.06
CA GLU A 103 2.46 7.47 -11.44
C GLU A 103 1.14 7.76 -10.75
N LEU A 104 1.17 8.06 -9.45
CA LEU A 104 -0.02 8.46 -8.70
C LEU A 104 -0.67 9.72 -9.29
N GLN A 105 0.13 10.76 -9.54
CA GLN A 105 -0.35 12.02 -10.13
C GLN A 105 -0.93 11.83 -11.53
N SER A 106 -0.42 10.88 -12.33
CA SER A 106 -0.96 10.56 -13.65
C SER A 106 -2.40 10.04 -13.62
N TYR A 107 -2.84 9.51 -12.46
CA TYR A 107 -4.24 9.12 -12.22
C TYR A 107 -5.09 10.26 -11.63
N GLY A 108 -4.62 11.50 -11.66
CA GLY A 108 -5.37 12.68 -11.24
C GLY A 108 -5.37 12.94 -9.73
N ALA A 109 -4.60 12.19 -8.94
CA ALA A 109 -4.47 12.42 -7.50
C ALA A 109 -3.51 13.58 -7.19
N VAL A 110 -3.79 14.30 -6.11
CA VAL A 110 -2.94 15.38 -5.58
C VAL A 110 -1.98 14.80 -4.54
N TYR A 111 -0.70 14.66 -4.89
CA TYR A 111 0.26 14.06 -3.97
C TYR A 111 0.53 14.91 -2.71
N THR A 112 0.62 14.24 -1.55
CA THR A 112 1.17 14.78 -0.29
C THR A 112 2.21 13.83 0.30
N PRO A 113 3.32 14.33 0.91
CA PRO A 113 4.31 13.49 1.58
C PRO A 113 3.86 12.99 2.96
N GLU A 114 2.62 13.27 3.37
CA GLU A 114 2.06 12.75 4.61
C GLU A 114 2.14 11.23 4.69
N ARG A 115 2.38 10.73 5.90
CA ARG A 115 2.59 9.31 6.16
C ARG A 115 1.30 8.50 6.04
N VAL A 116 0.18 9.07 6.49
CA VAL A 116 -1.17 8.52 6.37
C VAL A 116 -2.11 9.67 6.04
N VAL A 117 -2.89 9.53 4.97
CA VAL A 117 -3.87 10.51 4.51
C VAL A 117 -5.27 9.95 4.75
N THR A 118 -6.14 10.78 5.33
CA THR A 118 -7.57 10.48 5.52
C THR A 118 -8.41 11.63 5.00
N HIS A 119 -9.61 11.33 4.54
CA HIS A 119 -10.56 12.33 4.05
C HIS A 119 -11.81 12.37 4.92
N PRO A 120 -12.15 13.52 5.53
CA PRO A 120 -13.44 13.69 6.17
C PRO A 120 -14.59 13.42 5.19
N GLY A 121 -15.54 12.57 5.57
CA GLY A 121 -16.70 12.21 4.74
C GLY A 121 -16.42 11.20 3.62
N ASP A 122 -15.20 10.66 3.53
CA ASP A 122 -14.85 9.59 2.60
C ASP A 122 -14.47 8.30 3.37
N ARG A 123 -14.39 7.19 2.64
CA ARG A 123 -13.94 5.88 3.12
C ARG A 123 -12.49 5.57 2.78
N LEU A 124 -11.74 6.50 2.17
CA LEU A 124 -10.36 6.29 1.75
C LEU A 124 -9.34 6.61 2.86
N VAL A 125 -8.39 5.69 3.09
CA VAL A 125 -7.23 5.87 3.99
C VAL A 125 -5.96 5.39 3.30
N ILE A 126 -5.03 6.30 3.02
CA ILE A 126 -3.87 5.98 2.17
C ILE A 126 -2.59 6.12 2.99
N GLY A 127 -1.82 5.05 3.08
CA GLY A 127 -0.52 5.01 3.74
C GLY A 127 0.62 5.14 2.73
N ALA A 128 1.67 5.85 3.11
CA ALA A 128 2.88 6.04 2.32
C ALA A 128 3.70 4.74 2.19
N GLY A 129 5.02 4.84 2.09
CA GLY A 129 5.88 3.69 1.86
C GLY A 129 5.94 2.67 3.00
N VAL A 130 5.80 1.38 2.64
CA VAL A 130 6.19 0.18 3.40
C VAL A 130 5.74 0.19 4.87
N SER A 131 6.55 0.74 5.77
CA SER A 131 6.30 0.82 7.22
C SER A 131 5.07 1.66 7.58
N ALA A 132 4.62 2.56 6.71
CA ALA A 132 3.42 3.37 6.93
C ALA A 132 2.15 2.51 7.11
N GLY A 133 2.19 1.23 6.71
CA GLY A 133 1.10 0.28 6.96
C GLY A 133 0.80 0.07 8.44
N ILE A 134 1.80 0.18 9.34
CA ILE A 134 1.58 0.03 10.79
C ILE A 134 0.78 1.23 11.32
N ASP A 135 1.18 2.46 10.97
CA ASP A 135 0.48 3.68 11.40
C ASP A 135 -0.91 3.78 10.78
N LEU A 136 -1.07 3.31 9.53
CA LEU A 136 -2.36 3.19 8.88
C LEU A 136 -3.27 2.20 9.64
N ALA A 137 -2.74 1.04 10.05
CA ALA A 137 -3.51 0.05 10.79
C ALA A 137 -3.95 0.58 12.17
N LEU A 138 -3.09 1.31 12.88
CA LEU A 138 -3.44 1.97 14.15
C LEU A 138 -4.51 3.06 13.94
N THR A 139 -4.39 3.82 12.85
CA THR A 139 -5.40 4.82 12.45
C THR A 139 -6.75 4.15 12.20
N LEU A 140 -6.79 3.05 11.46
CA LEU A 140 -8.01 2.29 11.20
C LEU A 140 -8.58 1.66 12.48
N ALA A 141 -7.75 1.14 13.38
CA ALA A 141 -8.21 0.59 14.65
C ALA A 141 -8.94 1.64 15.49
N ALA A 142 -8.44 2.88 15.52
CA ALA A 142 -9.09 3.98 16.21
C ALA A 142 -10.46 4.34 15.59
N ARG A 143 -10.58 4.26 14.27
CA ARG A 143 -11.81 4.56 13.51
C ARG A 143 -12.84 3.43 13.56
N LEU A 144 -12.39 2.18 13.64
CA LEU A 144 -13.23 0.99 13.63
C LEU A 144 -13.76 0.63 15.02
N ALA A 145 -12.96 0.87 16.07
CA ALA A 145 -13.31 0.55 17.45
C ALA A 145 -13.25 1.79 18.34
N SER A 146 -12.07 2.18 18.81
CA SER A 146 -11.87 3.40 19.61
C SER A 146 -10.39 3.76 19.72
N PRO A 147 -10.06 5.02 20.09
CA PRO A 147 -8.68 5.41 20.39
C PRO A 147 -7.98 4.50 21.42
N ALA A 148 -8.71 4.05 22.45
CA ALA A 148 -8.17 3.15 23.47
C ALA A 148 -7.75 1.78 22.89
N HIS A 149 -8.48 1.24 21.91
CA HIS A 149 -8.09 -0.01 21.23
C HIS A 149 -6.83 0.19 20.39
N ALA A 150 -6.72 1.31 19.67
CA ALA A 150 -5.52 1.63 18.92
C ALA A 150 -4.30 1.76 19.84
N GLN A 151 -4.43 2.44 20.98
CA GLN A 151 -3.38 2.56 22.00
C GLN A 151 -3.01 1.20 22.60
N ALA A 152 -4.01 0.35 22.90
CA ALA A 152 -3.77 -1.00 23.39
C ALA A 152 -3.00 -1.86 22.37
N TYR A 153 -3.32 -1.77 21.08
CA TYR A 153 -2.59 -2.47 20.03
C TYR A 153 -1.18 -1.91 19.82
N GLN A 154 -1.02 -0.58 19.89
CA GLN A 154 0.30 0.04 19.85
C GLN A 154 1.19 -0.48 20.98
N LEU A 155 0.66 -0.54 22.21
CA LEU A 155 1.36 -1.09 23.38
C LEU A 155 1.66 -2.58 23.21
N ALA A 156 0.69 -3.38 22.76
CA ALA A 156 0.85 -4.83 22.59
C ALA A 156 1.90 -5.20 21.53
N LEU A 157 2.08 -4.35 20.51
CA LEU A 157 3.11 -4.50 19.48
C LEU A 157 4.46 -3.90 19.90
N GLU A 158 4.52 -3.21 21.04
CA GLU A 158 5.64 -2.37 21.44
C GLU A 158 6.09 -1.42 20.31
N TYR A 159 5.10 -0.84 19.62
CA TYR A 159 5.36 0.06 18.50
C TYR A 159 5.73 1.46 19.00
N ASP A 160 6.96 1.56 19.51
CA ASP A 160 7.69 2.76 19.92
C ASP A 160 8.99 2.88 19.10
N PRO A 161 8.89 3.21 17.79
CA PRO A 161 10.04 3.13 16.90
C PRO A 161 11.09 4.20 17.23
N ARG A 162 12.35 3.76 17.39
CA ARG A 162 13.54 4.62 17.47
C ARG A 162 14.53 4.29 16.35
N PRO A 163 14.26 4.72 15.10
CA PRO A 163 15.17 4.44 13.98
C PRO A 163 16.57 5.00 14.26
N PRO A 164 17.65 4.25 13.98
CA PRO A 164 19.02 4.70 14.21
C PRO A 164 19.49 5.80 13.25
N TYR A 165 18.71 6.10 12.20
CA TYR A 165 19.03 7.10 11.18
C TYR A 165 17.78 7.91 10.81
N ASP A 166 17.98 9.19 10.47
CA ASP A 166 16.92 10.07 9.98
C ASP A 166 16.80 10.06 8.44
N ALA A 167 16.84 8.87 7.83
CA ALA A 167 16.84 8.70 6.36
C ALA A 167 15.55 8.09 5.79
N GLY A 168 14.51 7.94 6.61
CA GLY A 168 13.25 7.28 6.22
C GLY A 168 12.33 8.10 5.31
N ALA A 169 12.67 9.36 5.02
CA ALA A 169 11.92 10.22 4.12
C ALA A 169 12.84 10.83 3.08
N LEU A 170 12.36 10.98 1.84
CA LEU A 170 13.15 11.52 0.73
C LEU A 170 13.74 12.90 1.04
N ALA A 171 12.98 13.76 1.74
CA ALA A 171 13.45 15.09 2.13
C ALA A 171 14.61 15.07 3.15
N LYS A 172 14.74 13.99 3.94
CA LYS A 172 15.70 13.87 5.04
C LYS A 172 16.91 13.00 4.71
N ALA A 173 16.75 12.07 3.76
CA ALA A 173 17.81 11.13 3.39
C ALA A 173 19.04 11.86 2.80
N PRO A 174 20.27 11.49 3.22
CA PRO A 174 21.51 11.98 2.63
C PRO A 174 21.62 11.66 1.13
N ALA A 175 22.40 12.47 0.41
CA ALA A 175 22.63 12.28 -1.03
C ALA A 175 23.23 10.91 -1.35
N GLU A 176 24.16 10.42 -0.54
CA GLU A 176 24.78 9.09 -0.71
C GLU A 176 23.74 7.96 -0.63
N ALA A 177 22.87 7.99 0.38
CA ALA A 177 21.79 6.99 0.53
C ALA A 177 20.81 7.04 -0.64
N LYS A 178 20.49 8.23 -1.15
CA LYS A 178 19.67 8.43 -2.36
C LYS A 178 20.35 7.83 -3.60
N ALA A 179 21.64 8.06 -3.77
CA ALA A 179 22.42 7.55 -4.90
C ALA A 179 22.43 6.01 -4.93
N LEU A 180 22.54 5.35 -3.77
CA LEU A 180 22.45 3.88 -3.67
C LEU A 180 21.11 3.31 -4.15
N LEU A 181 20.05 4.11 -4.11
CA LEU A 181 18.71 3.76 -4.61
C LEU A 181 18.45 4.30 -6.03
N GLY A 182 19.45 4.85 -6.71
CA GLY A 182 19.33 5.42 -8.04
C GLY A 182 18.50 6.70 -8.10
N VAL A 183 18.39 7.44 -6.99
CA VAL A 183 17.67 8.70 -6.90
C VAL A 183 18.62 9.85 -7.22
N ALA A 184 18.45 10.45 -8.40
CA ALA A 184 19.24 11.60 -8.86
C ALA A 184 18.71 12.95 -8.37
N ASP A 185 19.51 14.01 -8.53
CA ASP A 185 19.05 15.39 -8.29
C ASP A 185 17.89 15.75 -9.24
N GLY A 186 16.85 16.42 -8.71
CA GLY A 186 15.63 16.72 -9.46
C GLY A 186 14.74 15.49 -9.74
N TRP A 187 15.04 14.34 -9.13
CA TRP A 187 14.21 13.14 -9.26
C TRP A 187 12.78 13.40 -8.78
N GLY A 188 11.83 13.27 -9.69
CA GLY A 188 10.47 13.72 -9.48
C GLY A 188 9.47 12.61 -9.15
N GLY A 189 9.92 11.41 -8.72
CA GLY A 189 8.99 10.40 -8.20
C GLY A 189 8.60 9.24 -9.12
N GLY A 190 9.50 8.78 -10.00
CA GLY A 190 9.26 7.60 -10.84
C GLY A 190 10.52 6.76 -11.02
N ILE A 191 10.38 5.44 -10.93
CA ILE A 191 11.40 4.48 -11.36
C ILE A 191 10.89 3.79 -12.63
N ALA A 192 11.61 3.96 -13.75
CA ALA A 192 11.34 3.18 -14.95
C ALA A 192 11.52 1.68 -14.61
N GLY A 193 10.59 0.84 -15.08
CA GLY A 193 10.41 -0.54 -14.61
C GLY A 193 11.71 -1.33 -14.50
N THR A 194 11.95 -1.91 -13.33
CA THR A 194 12.99 -2.94 -13.15
C THR A 194 12.51 -4.27 -13.73
N GLY A 195 12.43 -4.32 -15.06
CA GLY A 195 12.37 -5.56 -15.84
C GLY A 195 13.73 -6.25 -15.93
N GLY A 196 14.47 -6.33 -14.81
CA GLY A 196 15.77 -6.97 -14.76
C GLY A 196 15.60 -8.47 -14.65
N THR A 197 15.90 -9.18 -15.74
CA THR A 197 16.11 -10.64 -15.76
C THR A 197 17.13 -11.03 -14.67
N PRO A 198 16.87 -12.05 -13.84
CA PRO A 198 17.85 -12.46 -12.83
C PRO A 198 19.13 -12.94 -13.54
N PRO A 199 20.33 -12.67 -12.99
CA PRO A 199 21.57 -13.17 -13.56
C PRO A 199 21.52 -14.70 -13.59
N GLY A 200 21.76 -15.26 -14.77
CA GLY A 200 21.79 -16.70 -15.00
C GLY A 200 22.74 -17.38 -14.03
N ARG A 201 22.26 -18.45 -13.39
CA ARG A 201 23.13 -19.37 -12.67
C ARG A 201 23.98 -20.09 -13.72
N GLY A 202 25.26 -19.71 -13.79
CA GLY A 202 26.28 -20.49 -14.49
C GLY A 202 26.44 -21.86 -13.83
N ALA A 203 26.71 -22.85 -14.68
CA ALA A 203 26.87 -24.27 -14.38
C ALA A 203 28.05 -24.57 -13.44
#